data_AF-A0A8H5ASB5-F1
#
_entry.id   AF-A0A8H5ASB5-F1
#
_cell.length_a   1.000
_cell.length_b   1.000
_cell.length_c   1.000
_cell.angle_alpha   90.00
_cell.angle_beta   90.00
_cell.angle_gamma   90.00
#
_symmetry.space_group_name_H-M   'P 1'
#
loop_
_entity.id
_entity.type
_entity.pdbx_description
1 polymer ?
#
loop_
_entity_poly.entity_id
_entity_poly.type
_entity_poly.pdbx_seq_one_letter_code
_entity_poly.pdbx_strand_id
1 'polypeptide(L)'
;MKSFATLFSLSFATLIAAAPIELQRRAVDPALVPEFGLNSGVNPTGTGDCDGITNAAGVVVKIPCFCPPKRQDFIDSLNANVAAGRAVNNPSVSVSFPGGNSKEDQLARIQASLVTLQNLRGPGVGCPAASTTFLAQQKAIQEGGAAPAPAPAPAPAPAPAPAPAPQPAAPAGGVDPALVPDFGVKSGQNPTGTGDCDGIRNAAGNIVKIPCACPPERDAFIASLSANVAAGKVVNNPGVSVSFPTDNSKASKLARLQASIVTLQNLRGPGVGCPAASTTFLAQQKAIQDGADTSPAPAPAAPATPAPAPAAPQTPAAGGVDPALVPDFGLKSGINPTGTGDCDGITNASGQVVKIPCACPPPRDDFLASLNANVAAGHAVNNPTVAVSFPLDNSNQSKAARITASLITLQNLRGPGVGCPAASTTLLAQLKALQ
;
A
#
# COMPACT_ATOMS: atom_id res chain seq x y z
N MET A 1 -55.06 -77.99 -9.40
CA MET A 1 -54.00 -78.18 -10.42
C MET A 1 -54.26 -77.22 -11.57
N LYS A 2 -53.45 -76.16 -11.70
CA LYS A 2 -53.26 -75.39 -12.94
C LYS A 2 -52.09 -74.43 -12.69
N SER A 3 -50.99 -74.74 -13.38
CA SER A 3 -49.76 -73.98 -13.46
C SER A 3 -49.99 -72.57 -13.99
N PHE A 4 -49.26 -71.58 -13.47
CA PHE A 4 -49.06 -70.31 -14.16
C PHE A 4 -47.58 -69.93 -14.15
N ALA A 5 -47.14 -69.53 -15.33
CA ALA A 5 -45.76 -69.44 -15.77
C ALA A 5 -45.06 -68.19 -15.25
N THR A 6 -43.78 -68.39 -14.92
CA THR A 6 -42.77 -67.38 -14.58
C THR A 6 -42.38 -66.60 -15.84
N LEU A 7 -42.53 -65.28 -15.83
CA LEU A 7 -41.96 -64.36 -16.81
C LEU A 7 -40.88 -63.51 -16.12
N PHE A 8 -39.62 -63.84 -16.39
CA PHE A 8 -38.45 -63.05 -16.02
C PHE A 8 -38.33 -61.88 -17.02
N SER A 9 -38.54 -60.65 -16.55
CA SER A 9 -38.23 -59.43 -17.30
C SER A 9 -36.85 -58.93 -16.87
N LEU A 10 -35.86 -59.05 -17.76
CA LEU A 10 -34.55 -58.41 -17.60
C LEU A 10 -34.68 -56.93 -18.01
N SER A 11 -34.70 -56.04 -17.03
CA SER A 11 -34.51 -54.60 -17.25
C SER A 11 -33.01 -54.28 -17.31
N PHE A 12 -32.52 -53.97 -18.51
CA PHE A 12 -31.21 -53.32 -18.72
C PHE A 12 -31.25 -51.89 -18.15
N ALA A 13 -30.55 -51.65 -17.05
CA ALA A 13 -30.29 -50.30 -16.56
C ALA A 13 -29.14 -49.69 -17.38
N THR A 14 -29.47 -48.83 -18.34
CA THR A 14 -28.51 -47.95 -19.02
C THR A 14 -27.97 -46.92 -18.03
N LEU A 15 -26.73 -47.09 -17.57
CA LEU A 15 -25.96 -46.05 -16.90
C LEU A 15 -25.63 -44.95 -17.94
N ILE A 16 -26.36 -43.84 -17.89
CA ILE A 16 -25.96 -42.60 -18.54
C ILE A 16 -24.88 -41.97 -17.65
N ALA A 17 -23.63 -41.99 -18.10
CA ALA A 17 -22.56 -41.20 -17.49
C ALA A 17 -22.86 -39.70 -17.73
N ALA A 18 -23.48 -39.06 -16.74
CA ALA A 18 -23.61 -37.61 -16.72
C ALA A 18 -22.20 -37.02 -16.59
N ALA A 19 -21.74 -36.29 -17.61
CA ALA A 19 -20.56 -35.46 -17.50
C ALA A 19 -20.74 -34.49 -16.32
N PRO A 20 -19.70 -34.22 -15.51
CA PRO A 20 -19.79 -33.22 -14.47
C PRO A 20 -20.10 -31.89 -15.13
N ILE A 21 -21.32 -31.39 -14.91
CA ILE A 21 -21.63 -29.99 -15.20
C ILE A 21 -20.78 -29.21 -14.21
N GLU A 22 -19.66 -28.65 -14.69
CA GLU A 22 -19.03 -27.53 -14.01
C GLU A 22 -20.07 -26.42 -13.97
N LEU A 23 -20.82 -26.36 -12.86
CA LEU A 23 -21.58 -25.19 -12.47
C LEU A 23 -20.56 -24.07 -12.34
N GLN A 24 -20.34 -23.34 -13.44
CA GLN A 24 -19.62 -22.09 -13.43
C GLN A 24 -20.20 -21.27 -12.29
N ARG A 25 -19.41 -21.07 -11.24
CA ARG A 25 -19.78 -20.23 -10.11
C ARG A 25 -20.22 -18.91 -10.70
N ARG A 26 -21.45 -18.47 -10.40
CA ARG A 26 -21.91 -17.14 -10.79
C ARG A 26 -21.01 -16.13 -10.07
N ALA A 27 -20.01 -15.64 -10.78
CA ALA A 27 -19.21 -14.52 -10.31
C ALA A 27 -20.11 -13.29 -10.24
N VAL A 28 -19.96 -12.52 -9.17
CA VAL A 28 -20.56 -11.20 -9.03
C VAL A 28 -19.91 -10.29 -10.06
N ASP A 29 -20.72 -9.62 -10.88
CA ASP A 29 -20.23 -8.56 -11.76
C ASP A 29 -19.85 -7.32 -10.91
N PRO A 30 -18.57 -6.92 -10.88
CA PRO A 30 -18.11 -5.76 -10.12
C PRO A 30 -18.78 -4.43 -10.50
N ALA A 31 -19.35 -4.33 -11.70
CA ALA A 31 -20.09 -3.15 -12.17
C ALA A 31 -21.50 -3.05 -11.57
N LEU A 32 -22.06 -4.17 -11.11
CA LEU A 32 -23.36 -4.22 -10.44
C LEU A 32 -23.27 -4.02 -8.92
N VAL A 33 -22.05 -4.00 -8.38
CA VAL A 33 -21.80 -3.74 -6.96
C VAL A 33 -21.91 -2.23 -6.72
N PRO A 34 -22.81 -1.78 -5.83
CA PRO A 34 -22.96 -0.35 -5.59
C PRO A 34 -21.72 0.25 -4.93
N GLU A 35 -21.38 1.48 -5.30
CA GLU A 35 -20.28 2.22 -4.67
C GLU A 35 -20.60 2.56 -3.21
N PHE A 36 -19.58 2.55 -2.34
CA PHE A 36 -19.77 2.86 -0.93
C PHE A 36 -20.20 4.31 -0.70
N GLY A 37 -19.72 5.25 -1.53
CA GLY A 37 -20.02 6.67 -1.38
C GLY A 37 -19.42 7.31 -0.11
N LEU A 38 -18.52 6.60 0.59
CA LEU A 38 -17.74 7.09 1.72
C LEU A 38 -16.34 6.47 1.62
N ASN A 39 -15.31 7.24 1.98
CA ASN A 39 -13.94 6.72 2.10
C ASN A 39 -13.71 6.17 3.50
N SER A 40 -12.84 5.16 3.64
CA SER A 40 -12.40 4.70 4.97
C SER A 40 -11.60 5.80 5.67
N GLY A 41 -11.66 5.86 7.00
CA GLY A 41 -10.78 6.73 7.76
C GLY A 41 -11.16 8.22 7.75
N VAL A 42 -12.40 8.57 7.43
CA VAL A 42 -12.85 9.98 7.45
C VAL A 42 -12.86 10.48 8.89
N ASN A 43 -12.17 11.59 9.16
CA ASN A 43 -12.12 12.28 10.46
C ASN A 43 -11.93 11.34 11.67
N PRO A 44 -10.76 10.66 11.79
CA PRO A 44 -10.50 9.77 12.90
C PRO A 44 -10.45 10.54 14.22
N THR A 45 -11.15 10.03 15.23
CA THR A 45 -11.24 10.64 16.57
C THR A 45 -10.07 10.26 17.50
N GLY A 46 -9.24 9.30 17.09
CA GLY A 46 -8.17 8.74 17.92
C GLY A 46 -8.60 7.59 18.85
N THR A 47 -9.90 7.31 18.99
CA THR A 47 -10.44 6.16 19.76
C THR A 47 -10.72 4.92 18.91
N GLY A 48 -10.41 4.98 17.61
CA GLY A 48 -10.75 3.94 16.63
C GLY A 48 -12.05 4.21 15.85
N ASP A 49 -12.73 5.31 16.17
CA ASP A 49 -13.95 5.75 15.48
C ASP A 49 -13.67 6.86 14.47
N CYS A 50 -14.37 6.77 13.34
CA CYS A 50 -14.35 7.67 12.22
C CYS A 50 -15.77 8.16 11.90
N ASP A 51 -15.88 9.20 11.09
CA ASP A 51 -17.14 9.75 10.64
C ASP A 51 -17.76 8.87 9.54
N GLY A 52 -18.96 8.38 9.80
CA GLY A 52 -19.83 7.75 8.83
C GLY A 52 -20.75 8.77 8.15
N ILE A 53 -21.82 8.27 7.52
CA ILE A 53 -22.85 9.15 6.97
C ILE A 53 -23.59 9.92 8.07
N THR A 54 -24.06 11.11 7.72
CA THR A 54 -24.97 11.90 8.55
C THR A 54 -26.36 11.26 8.54
N ASN A 55 -26.95 11.04 9.73
CA ASN A 55 -28.30 10.51 9.86
C ASN A 55 -29.36 11.59 9.53
N ALA A 56 -30.64 11.19 9.53
CA ALA A 56 -31.75 12.10 9.23
C ALA A 56 -31.88 13.29 10.20
N ALA A 57 -31.30 13.20 11.40
CA ALA A 57 -31.26 14.27 12.39
C ALA A 57 -30.07 15.24 12.18
N GLY A 58 -29.28 15.07 11.12
CA GLY A 58 -28.10 15.91 10.86
C GLY A 58 -26.88 15.51 11.71
N VAL A 59 -26.93 14.38 12.42
CA VAL A 59 -25.83 13.91 13.28
C VAL A 59 -24.97 12.91 12.53
N VAL A 60 -23.65 13.15 12.50
CA VAL A 60 -22.67 12.23 11.92
C VAL A 60 -22.61 10.96 12.77
N VAL A 61 -22.88 9.81 12.15
CA VAL A 61 -22.82 8.51 12.84
C VAL A 61 -21.37 8.07 12.93
N LYS A 62 -20.88 7.77 14.13
CA LYS A 62 -19.54 7.21 14.31
C LYS A 62 -19.49 5.75 13.88
N ILE A 63 -18.45 5.40 13.13
CA ILE A 63 -18.21 4.06 12.60
C ILE A 63 -16.76 3.65 12.90
N PRO A 64 -16.43 2.34 12.91
CA PRO A 64 -15.04 1.93 13.03
C PRO A 64 -14.20 2.46 11.87
N CYS A 65 -12.98 2.94 12.13
CA CYS A 65 -12.13 3.56 11.09
C CYS A 65 -11.67 2.63 9.96
N PHE A 66 -11.78 1.31 10.14
CA PHE A 66 -11.54 0.33 9.08
C PHE A 66 -12.73 0.20 8.10
N CYS A 67 -13.81 0.97 8.31
CA CYS A 67 -15.01 0.97 7.50
C CYS A 67 -15.12 2.24 6.64
N PRO A 68 -15.57 2.13 5.39
CA PRO A 68 -15.82 0.88 4.65
C PRO A 68 -14.52 0.12 4.33
N PRO A 69 -14.58 -1.21 4.07
CA PRO A 69 -13.41 -2.00 3.66
C PRO A 69 -12.89 -1.54 2.29
N LYS A 70 -11.73 -2.04 1.85
CA LYS A 70 -11.30 -1.89 0.46
C LYS A 70 -12.32 -2.54 -0.47
N ARG A 71 -12.61 -1.89 -1.61
CA ARG A 71 -13.61 -2.34 -2.58
C ARG A 71 -13.35 -3.76 -3.07
N GLN A 72 -12.09 -4.11 -3.34
CA GLN A 72 -11.73 -5.46 -3.80
C GLN A 72 -12.00 -6.53 -2.73
N ASP A 73 -11.52 -6.32 -1.50
CA ASP A 73 -11.73 -7.24 -0.38
C ASP A 73 -13.24 -7.48 -0.11
N PHE A 74 -14.05 -6.43 -0.28
CA PHE A 74 -15.50 -6.54 -0.19
C PHE A 74 -16.11 -7.37 -1.33
N ILE A 75 -15.69 -7.14 -2.58
CA ILE A 75 -16.15 -7.91 -3.75
C ILE A 75 -15.77 -9.38 -3.60
N ASP A 76 -14.57 -9.69 -3.10
CA ASP A 76 -14.14 -11.06 -2.84
C ASP A 76 -15.02 -11.74 -1.77
N SER A 77 -15.35 -11.00 -0.71
CA SER A 77 -16.27 -11.46 0.33
C SER A 77 -17.70 -11.67 -0.20
N LEU A 78 -18.19 -10.76 -1.05
CA LEU A 78 -19.50 -10.86 -1.68
C LEU A 78 -19.57 -12.05 -2.65
N ASN A 79 -18.52 -12.27 -3.45
CA ASN A 79 -18.37 -13.43 -4.31
C ASN A 79 -18.45 -14.74 -3.52
N ALA A 80 -17.75 -14.82 -2.38
CA ALA A 80 -17.80 -15.99 -1.51
C ALA A 80 -19.22 -16.23 -0.96
N ASN A 81 -19.91 -15.18 -0.53
CA ASN A 81 -21.28 -15.27 -0.02
C ASN A 81 -22.27 -15.73 -1.11
N VAL A 82 -22.18 -15.16 -2.31
CA VAL A 82 -23.05 -15.51 -3.45
C VAL A 82 -22.79 -16.93 -3.92
N ALA A 83 -21.53 -17.35 -3.98
CA ALA A 83 -21.17 -18.73 -4.32
C ALA A 83 -21.70 -19.74 -3.28
N ALA A 84 -21.77 -19.36 -2.00
CA ALA A 84 -22.34 -20.18 -0.94
C ALA A 84 -23.87 -20.09 -0.84
N GLY A 85 -24.52 -19.13 -1.52
CA GLY A 85 -25.94 -18.80 -1.36
C GLY A 85 -26.32 -18.23 0.02
N ARG A 86 -25.32 -17.90 0.85
CA ARG A 86 -25.46 -17.44 2.24
C ARG A 86 -24.22 -16.71 2.69
N ALA A 87 -24.32 -15.89 3.74
CA ALA A 87 -23.16 -15.23 4.30
C ALA A 87 -22.19 -16.27 4.90
N VAL A 88 -20.95 -16.35 4.41
CA VAL A 88 -19.97 -17.37 4.81
C VAL A 88 -19.68 -17.31 6.31
N ASN A 89 -19.58 -16.10 6.87
CA ASN A 89 -19.35 -15.88 8.29
C ASN A 89 -20.65 -15.80 9.12
N ASN A 90 -21.81 -15.92 8.49
CA ASN A 90 -23.11 -15.99 9.16
C ASN A 90 -24.09 -16.88 8.35
N PRO A 91 -23.90 -18.21 8.36
CA PRO A 91 -24.58 -19.11 7.42
C PRO A 91 -26.11 -19.14 7.55
N SER A 92 -26.70 -18.63 8.64
CA SER A 92 -28.15 -18.53 8.78
C SER A 92 -28.78 -17.44 7.91
N VAL A 93 -27.97 -16.54 7.33
CA VAL A 93 -28.45 -15.46 6.47
C VAL A 93 -28.22 -15.82 5.01
N SER A 94 -29.31 -15.97 4.25
CA SER A 94 -29.25 -16.24 2.80
C SER A 94 -28.80 -15.00 2.04
N VAL A 95 -28.01 -15.20 0.98
CA VAL A 95 -27.48 -14.11 0.13
C VAL A 95 -27.77 -14.46 -1.32
N SER A 96 -28.45 -13.57 -2.03
CA SER A 96 -28.70 -13.64 -3.47
C SER A 96 -28.27 -12.34 -4.14
N PHE A 97 -27.60 -12.44 -5.29
CA PHE A 97 -27.13 -11.29 -6.04
C PHE A 97 -27.59 -11.42 -7.50
N PRO A 98 -28.80 -10.97 -7.84
CA PRO A 98 -29.33 -11.10 -9.19
C PRO A 98 -28.66 -10.11 -10.15
N GLY A 99 -28.53 -10.52 -11.41
CA GLY A 99 -27.92 -9.70 -12.48
C GLY A 99 -28.91 -8.84 -13.28
N GLY A 100 -30.22 -8.95 -13.01
CA GLY A 100 -31.23 -8.17 -13.73
C GLY A 100 -31.28 -6.70 -13.30
N ASN A 101 -32.04 -5.88 -14.04
CA ASN A 101 -32.17 -4.44 -13.80
C ASN A 101 -33.54 -4.04 -13.24
N SER A 102 -34.35 -5.00 -12.81
CA SER A 102 -35.61 -4.70 -12.13
C SER A 102 -35.34 -3.97 -10.81
N LYS A 103 -36.34 -3.22 -10.33
CA LYS A 103 -36.29 -2.58 -9.01
C LYS A 103 -36.00 -3.61 -7.93
N GLU A 104 -36.62 -4.78 -8.03
CA GLU A 104 -36.45 -5.93 -7.15
C GLU A 104 -35.01 -6.44 -7.18
N ASP A 105 -34.39 -6.56 -8.36
CA ASP A 105 -33.00 -7.01 -8.49
C ASP A 105 -32.02 -6.01 -7.88
N GLN A 106 -32.23 -4.70 -8.10
CA GLN A 106 -31.40 -3.65 -7.55
C GLN A 106 -31.46 -3.63 -6.01
N LEU A 107 -32.68 -3.75 -5.44
CA LEU A 107 -32.86 -3.83 -3.99
C LEU A 107 -32.22 -5.10 -3.41
N ALA A 108 -32.34 -6.24 -4.11
CA ALA A 108 -31.69 -7.49 -3.70
C ALA A 108 -30.15 -7.36 -3.67
N ARG A 109 -29.55 -6.68 -4.66
CA ARG A 109 -28.09 -6.41 -4.65
C ARG A 109 -27.67 -5.53 -3.50
N ILE A 110 -28.41 -4.46 -3.21
CA ILE A 110 -28.10 -3.61 -2.05
C ILE A 110 -28.23 -4.40 -0.75
N GLN A 111 -29.26 -5.24 -0.63
CA GLN A 111 -29.44 -6.08 0.55
C GLN A 111 -28.31 -7.09 0.71
N ALA A 112 -27.88 -7.76 -0.36
CA ALA A 112 -26.72 -8.65 -0.35
C ALA A 112 -25.43 -7.94 0.04
N SER A 113 -25.25 -6.70 -0.44
CA SER A 113 -24.11 -5.85 -0.08
C SER A 113 -24.13 -5.45 1.40
N LEU A 114 -25.28 -5.06 1.95
CA LEU A 114 -25.47 -4.75 3.38
C LEU A 114 -25.20 -5.98 4.26
N VAL A 115 -25.76 -7.14 3.90
CA VAL A 115 -25.52 -8.40 4.64
C VAL A 115 -24.04 -8.76 4.63
N THR A 116 -23.38 -8.66 3.47
CA THR A 116 -21.94 -8.93 3.36
C THR A 116 -21.15 -7.99 4.25
N LEU A 117 -21.45 -6.69 4.19
CA LEU A 117 -20.80 -5.64 4.96
C LEU A 117 -20.91 -5.89 6.48
N GLN A 118 -22.09 -6.28 6.97
CA GLN A 118 -22.36 -6.54 8.38
C GLN A 118 -21.76 -7.84 8.90
N ASN A 119 -21.40 -8.77 8.02
CA ASN A 119 -20.90 -10.10 8.39
C ASN A 119 -19.46 -10.36 7.92
N LEU A 120 -18.65 -9.32 7.71
CA LEU A 120 -17.27 -9.48 7.22
C LEU A 120 -16.35 -10.26 8.17
N ARG A 121 -16.62 -10.25 9.48
CA ARG A 121 -15.76 -10.85 10.53
C ARG A 121 -16.51 -11.76 11.50
N GLY A 122 -17.75 -12.13 11.18
CA GLY A 122 -18.61 -12.97 12.03
C GLY A 122 -20.07 -12.49 12.02
N PRO A 123 -20.98 -13.19 12.71
CA PRO A 123 -22.39 -12.81 12.79
C PRO A 123 -22.58 -11.41 13.37
N GLY A 124 -22.99 -10.45 12.53
CA GLY A 124 -23.17 -9.05 12.93
C GLY A 124 -21.86 -8.29 13.26
N VAL A 125 -20.71 -8.92 13.04
CA VAL A 125 -19.38 -8.31 13.26
C VAL A 125 -18.83 -7.92 11.90
N GLY A 126 -18.95 -6.64 11.56
CA GLY A 126 -18.51 -6.10 10.27
C GLY A 126 -18.56 -4.59 10.29
N CYS A 127 -18.81 -4.00 9.13
CA CYS A 127 -19.04 -2.56 9.06
C CYS A 127 -20.53 -2.25 9.20
N PRO A 128 -20.91 -1.21 9.96
CA PRO A 128 -22.29 -0.80 10.08
C PRO A 128 -22.77 -0.18 8.76
N ALA A 129 -24.07 -0.22 8.48
CA ALA A 129 -24.63 0.36 7.26
C ALA A 129 -24.31 1.86 7.10
N ALA A 130 -24.07 2.57 8.21
CA ALA A 130 -23.66 3.97 8.21
C ALA A 130 -22.25 4.22 7.62
N SER A 131 -21.47 3.16 7.34
CA SER A 131 -20.18 3.29 6.64
C SER A 131 -20.30 3.35 5.13
N THR A 132 -21.53 3.30 4.59
CA THR A 132 -21.79 3.42 3.15
C THR A 132 -23.07 4.22 2.91
N THR A 133 -23.34 4.52 1.65
CA THR A 133 -24.57 5.19 1.19
C THR A 133 -25.66 4.20 0.79
N PHE A 134 -25.50 2.89 1.09
CA PHE A 134 -26.40 1.83 0.64
C PHE A 134 -27.85 2.02 1.09
N LEU A 135 -28.09 2.50 2.31
CA LEU A 135 -29.46 2.77 2.79
C LEU A 135 -30.11 3.94 2.04
N ALA A 136 -29.34 4.97 1.69
CA ALA A 136 -29.83 6.09 0.89
C ALA A 136 -30.14 5.65 -0.55
N GLN A 137 -29.27 4.82 -1.14
CA GLN A 137 -29.49 4.22 -2.45
C GLN A 137 -30.72 3.32 -2.47
N GLN A 138 -30.90 2.49 -1.42
CA GLN A 138 -32.07 1.63 -1.25
C GLN A 138 -33.36 2.46 -1.24
N LYS A 139 -33.36 3.54 -0.45
CA LYS A 139 -34.50 4.46 -0.36
C LYS A 139 -34.79 5.13 -1.72
N ALA A 140 -33.77 5.62 -2.42
CA ALA A 140 -33.92 6.23 -3.74
C ALA A 140 -34.58 5.28 -4.74
N ILE A 141 -34.14 4.01 -4.78
CA ILE A 141 -34.74 2.97 -5.63
C ILE A 141 -36.19 2.68 -5.22
N GLN A 142 -36.49 2.64 -3.91
CA GLN A 142 -37.84 2.43 -3.40
C GLN A 142 -38.80 3.55 -3.82
N GLU A 143 -38.34 4.80 -3.81
CA GLU A 143 -39.12 5.99 -4.18
C GLU A 143 -39.29 6.14 -5.70
N GLY A 144 -38.74 5.23 -6.50
CA GLY A 144 -38.81 5.31 -7.96
C GLY A 144 -37.88 6.38 -8.55
N GLY A 145 -37.00 6.96 -7.73
CA GLY A 145 -35.83 7.65 -8.24
C GLY A 145 -35.02 6.63 -9.03
N ALA A 146 -34.87 6.85 -10.34
CA ALA A 146 -33.99 6.02 -11.14
C ALA A 146 -32.64 5.94 -10.42
N ALA A 147 -32.21 4.74 -10.04
CA ALA A 147 -30.83 4.52 -9.65
C ALA A 147 -29.96 5.19 -10.72
N PRO A 148 -28.91 5.97 -10.36
CA PRO A 148 -27.97 6.45 -11.35
C PRO A 148 -27.63 5.25 -12.23
N ALA A 149 -27.91 5.36 -13.52
CA ALA A 149 -27.68 4.25 -14.44
C ALA A 149 -26.27 3.73 -14.18
N PRO A 150 -26.06 2.39 -14.09
CA PRO A 150 -24.72 1.85 -13.96
C PRO A 150 -23.86 2.58 -14.98
N ALA A 151 -22.76 3.18 -14.52
CA ALA A 151 -21.84 3.85 -15.42
C ALA A 151 -21.59 2.87 -16.58
N PRO A 152 -21.82 3.27 -17.85
CA PRO A 152 -21.83 2.34 -18.95
C PRO A 152 -20.61 1.44 -18.83
N ALA A 153 -20.85 0.13 -18.86
CA ALA A 153 -19.76 -0.83 -18.93
C ALA A 153 -18.79 -0.30 -19.99
N PRO A 154 -17.49 -0.13 -19.67
CA PRO A 154 -16.52 0.26 -20.67
C PRO A 154 -16.76 -0.63 -21.87
N ALA A 155 -16.98 -0.02 -23.05
CA ALA A 155 -17.23 -0.77 -24.27
C ALA A 155 -16.23 -1.92 -24.33
N PRO A 156 -16.65 -3.15 -24.73
CA PRO A 156 -15.72 -4.25 -24.91
C PRO A 156 -14.52 -3.70 -25.63
N ALA A 157 -13.35 -3.80 -25.00
CA ALA A 157 -12.11 -3.38 -25.63
C ALA A 157 -12.15 -3.98 -27.05
N PRO A 158 -11.97 -3.17 -28.10
CA PRO A 158 -11.93 -3.68 -29.46
C PRO A 158 -11.08 -4.94 -29.47
N ALA A 159 -11.56 -6.00 -30.12
CA ALA A 159 -10.76 -7.21 -30.33
C ALA A 159 -9.34 -6.76 -30.70
N PRO A 160 -8.29 -7.24 -30.00
CA PRO A 160 -6.94 -6.71 -30.18
C PRO A 160 -6.65 -6.61 -31.66
N ALA A 161 -6.48 -5.38 -32.14
CA ALA A 161 -5.94 -5.18 -33.47
C ALA A 161 -4.67 -6.04 -33.55
N PRO A 162 -4.41 -6.73 -34.69
CA PRO A 162 -3.18 -7.47 -34.86
C PRO A 162 -2.03 -6.60 -34.34
N ALA A 163 -1.26 -7.17 -33.41
CA ALA A 163 -0.24 -6.45 -32.68
C ALA A 163 0.48 -5.52 -33.66
N PRO A 164 0.45 -4.19 -33.43
CA PRO A 164 1.26 -3.28 -34.20
C PRO A 164 2.66 -3.85 -34.20
N ALA A 165 3.24 -4.03 -35.39
CA ALA A 165 4.64 -4.38 -35.52
C ALA A 165 5.42 -3.48 -34.55
N PRO A 166 6.37 -4.03 -33.78
CA PRO A 166 7.03 -3.35 -32.67
C PRO A 166 7.22 -1.88 -32.97
N GLN A 167 6.43 -1.03 -32.33
CA GLN A 167 6.62 0.40 -32.43
C GLN A 167 8.03 0.67 -31.89
N PRO A 168 8.85 1.45 -32.60
CA PRO A 168 10.17 1.83 -32.11
C PRO A 168 10.04 2.36 -30.68
N ALA A 169 10.94 1.91 -29.80
CA ALA A 169 11.00 2.31 -28.40
C ALA A 169 10.71 3.81 -28.24
N ALA A 170 9.81 4.16 -27.31
CA ALA A 170 9.61 5.54 -26.91
C ALA A 170 10.96 6.18 -26.56
N PRO A 171 11.26 7.39 -27.05
CA PRO A 171 12.56 8.01 -26.80
C PRO A 171 12.73 8.30 -25.30
N ALA A 172 13.80 7.76 -24.73
CA ALA A 172 14.67 8.24 -23.63
C ALA A 172 14.20 9.39 -22.68
N GLY A 173 12.95 9.42 -22.20
CA GLY A 173 12.42 10.54 -21.39
C GLY A 173 11.76 10.17 -20.05
N GLY A 174 11.77 8.91 -19.63
CA GLY A 174 11.14 8.48 -18.37
C GLY A 174 11.91 8.92 -17.14
N VAL A 175 11.23 9.53 -16.17
CA VAL A 175 11.80 9.80 -14.83
C VAL A 175 11.86 8.48 -14.08
N ASP A 176 13.04 8.13 -13.54
CA ASP A 176 13.19 6.97 -12.65
C ASP A 176 12.46 7.25 -11.32
N PRO A 177 11.41 6.47 -10.96
CA PRO A 177 10.69 6.63 -9.70
C PRO A 177 11.59 6.57 -8.45
N ALA A 178 12.70 5.83 -8.50
CA ALA A 178 13.63 5.70 -7.38
C ALA A 178 14.42 6.99 -7.11
N LEU A 179 14.57 7.85 -8.13
CA LEU A 179 15.23 9.14 -8.00
C LEU A 179 14.29 10.26 -7.56
N VAL A 180 12.98 10.00 -7.48
CA VAL A 180 11.96 10.94 -7.00
C VAL A 180 11.87 10.85 -5.48
N PRO A 181 12.22 11.92 -4.74
CA PRO A 181 12.20 11.88 -3.28
C PRO A 181 10.79 11.65 -2.73
N ASP A 182 10.71 11.00 -1.58
CA ASP A 182 9.46 10.83 -0.86
C ASP A 182 8.93 12.17 -0.31
N PHE A 183 7.60 12.33 -0.32
CA PHE A 183 6.96 13.54 0.18
C PHE A 183 7.21 13.77 1.67
N GLY A 184 7.39 12.72 2.47
CA GLY A 184 7.61 12.82 3.92
C GLY A 184 6.40 13.31 4.73
N VAL A 185 5.28 13.62 4.07
CA VAL A 185 3.98 13.97 4.66
C VAL A 185 2.93 13.08 3.99
N LYS A 186 1.94 12.59 4.75
CA LYS A 186 0.79 11.86 4.18
C LYS A 186 -0.34 12.84 3.89
N SER A 187 -1.02 12.64 2.76
CA SER A 187 -2.24 13.41 2.44
C SER A 187 -3.29 13.21 3.53
N GLY A 188 -4.11 14.23 3.79
CA GLY A 188 -5.17 14.12 4.79
C GLY A 188 -4.72 14.07 6.26
N GLN A 189 -3.49 14.48 6.61
CA GLN A 189 -3.06 14.48 8.01
C GLN A 189 -3.84 15.50 8.85
N ASN A 190 -4.44 15.06 9.96
CA ASN A 190 -5.14 15.89 10.94
C ASN A 190 -6.04 16.97 10.32
N PRO A 191 -7.11 16.56 9.61
CA PRO A 191 -8.01 17.51 8.96
C PRO A 191 -8.68 18.41 10.01
N THR A 192 -8.74 19.71 9.74
CA THR A 192 -9.40 20.70 10.62
C THR A 192 -10.91 20.78 10.39
N GLY A 193 -11.43 20.12 9.35
CA GLY A 193 -12.81 20.27 8.88
C GLY A 193 -13.04 21.50 7.98
N THR A 194 -12.06 22.37 7.78
CA THR A 194 -12.13 23.54 6.87
C THR A 194 -11.52 23.29 5.50
N GLY A 195 -11.10 22.05 5.21
CA GLY A 195 -10.34 21.70 4.00
C GLY A 195 -8.82 21.77 4.16
N ASP A 196 -8.34 22.15 5.36
CA ASP A 196 -6.93 22.23 5.71
C ASP A 196 -6.48 21.02 6.54
N CYS A 197 -5.26 20.59 6.28
CA CYS A 197 -4.57 19.49 6.92
C CYS A 197 -3.20 19.95 7.43
N ASP A 198 -2.61 19.17 8.33
CA ASP A 198 -1.27 19.41 8.85
C ASP A 198 -0.21 19.05 7.80
N GLY A 199 0.61 20.04 7.43
CA GLY A 199 1.84 19.86 6.66
C GLY A 199 3.07 19.75 7.54
N ILE A 200 4.24 20.08 7.00
CA ILE A 200 5.47 20.12 7.78
C ILE A 200 5.47 21.27 8.81
N ARG A 201 6.29 21.15 9.85
CA ARG A 201 6.60 22.26 10.75
C ARG A 201 7.54 23.25 10.05
N ASN A 202 7.28 24.55 10.23
CA ASN A 202 8.20 25.59 9.80
C ASN A 202 9.40 25.72 10.76
N ALA A 203 10.33 26.62 10.46
CA ALA A 203 11.51 26.85 11.30
C ALA A 203 11.20 27.30 12.75
N ALA A 204 10.02 27.89 12.98
CA ALA A 204 9.54 28.27 14.31
C ALA A 204 8.85 27.10 15.06
N GLY A 205 8.81 25.90 14.45
CA GLY A 205 8.16 24.71 15.02
C GLY A 205 6.64 24.65 14.84
N ASN A 206 6.04 25.65 14.19
CA ASN A 206 4.60 25.71 13.94
C ASN A 206 4.22 24.82 12.75
N ILE A 207 3.15 24.03 12.89
CA ILE A 207 2.62 23.24 11.78
C ILE A 207 2.05 24.17 10.71
N VAL A 208 2.52 24.03 9.47
CA VAL A 208 1.98 24.77 8.33
C VAL A 208 0.74 24.05 7.84
N LYS A 209 -0.40 24.75 7.79
CA LYS A 209 -1.62 24.22 7.21
C LYS A 209 -1.52 24.16 5.68
N ILE A 210 -1.96 23.04 5.11
CA ILE A 210 -1.94 22.77 3.68
C ILE A 210 -3.32 22.26 3.25
N PRO A 211 -3.71 22.37 1.96
CA PRO A 211 -4.94 21.74 1.49
C PRO A 211 -4.90 20.23 1.73
N CYS A 212 -5.99 19.63 2.20
CA CYS A 212 -6.03 18.19 2.52
C CYS A 212 -5.81 17.26 1.32
N ALA A 213 -5.96 17.75 0.09
CA ALA A 213 -5.61 17.02 -1.13
C ALA A 213 -4.09 16.99 -1.41
N CYS A 214 -3.28 17.58 -0.53
CA CYS A 214 -1.84 17.67 -0.66
C CYS A 214 -1.13 16.87 0.46
N PRO A 215 -0.06 16.11 0.12
CA PRO A 215 0.44 15.87 -1.24
C PRO A 215 -0.52 15.01 -2.10
N PRO A 216 -0.37 15.03 -3.44
CA PRO A 216 -1.12 14.13 -4.33
C PRO A 216 -0.67 12.67 -4.13
N GLU A 217 -1.38 11.73 -4.77
CA GLU A 217 -0.90 10.35 -4.87
C GLU A 217 0.45 10.29 -5.62
N ARG A 218 1.38 9.47 -5.11
CA ARG A 218 2.77 9.43 -5.59
C ARG A 218 2.86 9.07 -7.07
N ASP A 219 2.09 8.09 -7.52
CA ASP A 219 2.11 7.64 -8.92
C ASP A 219 1.57 8.72 -9.88
N ALA A 220 0.51 9.43 -9.48
CA ALA A 220 -0.04 10.55 -10.24
C ALA A 220 0.96 11.72 -10.34
N PHE A 221 1.71 11.96 -9.27
CA PHE A 221 2.80 12.94 -9.27
C PHE A 221 3.96 12.53 -10.18
N ILE A 222 4.40 11.27 -10.12
CA ILE A 222 5.48 10.76 -10.98
C ILE A 222 5.08 10.83 -12.45
N ALA A 223 3.83 10.50 -12.79
CA ALA A 223 3.32 10.67 -14.14
C ALA A 223 3.39 12.14 -14.60
N SER A 224 2.97 13.07 -13.74
CA SER A 224 3.03 14.51 -14.02
C SER A 224 4.47 15.02 -14.18
N LEU A 225 5.38 14.57 -13.31
CA LEU A 225 6.80 14.90 -13.37
C LEU A 225 7.45 14.34 -14.65
N SER A 226 7.12 13.11 -15.03
CA SER A 226 7.60 12.48 -16.27
C SER A 226 7.14 13.25 -17.50
N ALA A 227 5.88 13.71 -17.53
CA ALA A 227 5.37 14.55 -18.61
C ALA A 227 6.11 15.89 -18.71
N ASN A 228 6.39 16.53 -17.56
CA ASN A 228 7.15 17.79 -17.51
C ASN A 228 8.60 17.60 -18.02
N VAL A 229 9.26 16.51 -17.61
CA VAL A 229 10.63 16.21 -18.02
C VAL A 229 10.72 15.87 -19.50
N ALA A 230 9.78 15.06 -20.01
CA ALA A 230 9.69 14.76 -21.44
C ALA A 230 9.44 16.03 -22.29
N ALA A 231 8.69 16.99 -21.76
CA ALA A 231 8.46 18.28 -22.42
C ALA A 231 9.62 19.29 -22.23
N GLY A 232 10.57 19.02 -21.34
CA GLY A 232 11.63 19.95 -20.90
C GLY A 232 11.11 21.19 -20.15
N LYS A 233 9.81 21.20 -19.80
CA LYS A 233 9.10 22.33 -19.18
C LYS A 233 7.85 21.83 -18.46
N VAL A 234 7.34 22.63 -17.53
CA VAL A 234 6.07 22.29 -16.86
C VAL A 234 4.92 22.38 -17.86
N VAL A 235 4.22 21.27 -18.12
CA VAL A 235 3.14 21.21 -19.12
C VAL A 235 2.03 22.22 -18.81
N ASN A 236 1.68 22.37 -17.53
CA ASN A 236 0.64 23.31 -17.06
C ASN A 236 1.18 24.72 -16.76
N ASN A 237 2.49 24.95 -16.91
CA ASN A 237 3.12 26.26 -16.82
C ASN A 237 4.36 26.34 -17.74
N PRO A 238 4.17 26.37 -19.07
CA PRO A 238 5.27 26.17 -20.03
C PRO A 238 6.41 27.19 -19.96
N GLY A 239 6.23 28.32 -19.25
CA GLY A 239 7.27 29.31 -19.01
C GLY A 239 8.35 28.85 -18.03
N VAL A 240 8.15 27.72 -17.33
CA VAL A 240 9.11 27.15 -16.38
C VAL A 240 9.75 25.90 -16.96
N SER A 241 11.05 25.96 -17.22
CA SER A 241 11.83 24.80 -17.67
C SER A 241 12.06 23.79 -16.53
N VAL A 242 12.10 22.51 -16.87
CA VAL A 242 12.35 21.42 -15.92
C VAL A 242 13.43 20.50 -16.48
N SER A 243 14.40 20.14 -15.65
CA SER A 243 15.39 19.10 -15.94
C SER A 243 15.42 18.09 -14.80
N PHE A 244 15.69 16.83 -15.13
CA PHE A 244 15.75 15.74 -14.15
C PHE A 244 16.99 14.88 -14.41
N PRO A 245 18.18 15.36 -14.02
CA PRO A 245 19.43 14.63 -14.24
C PRO A 245 19.45 13.35 -13.40
N THR A 246 20.15 12.33 -13.87
CA THR A 246 20.16 10.98 -13.27
C THR A 246 21.39 10.70 -12.40
N ASP A 247 22.44 11.51 -12.48
CA ASP A 247 23.65 11.30 -11.67
C ASP A 247 23.45 11.70 -10.20
N ASN A 248 24.41 11.32 -9.36
CA ASN A 248 24.36 11.52 -7.91
C ASN A 248 25.10 12.78 -7.42
N SER A 249 25.50 13.69 -8.32
CA SER A 249 26.11 14.94 -7.90
C SER A 249 25.13 15.76 -7.05
N LYS A 250 25.68 16.58 -6.16
CA LYS A 250 24.91 17.56 -5.37
C LYS A 250 24.03 18.43 -6.26
N ALA A 251 24.56 18.89 -7.40
CA ALA A 251 23.82 19.69 -8.37
C ALA A 251 22.61 18.92 -8.94
N SER A 252 22.81 17.65 -9.31
CA SER A 252 21.73 16.83 -9.88
C SER A 252 20.64 16.48 -8.87
N LYS A 253 21.00 16.20 -7.61
CA LYS A 253 20.01 16.00 -6.55
C LYS A 253 19.18 17.28 -6.30
N LEU A 254 19.83 18.44 -6.26
CA LEU A 254 19.13 19.73 -6.12
C LEU A 254 18.22 20.02 -7.31
N ALA A 255 18.66 19.70 -8.54
CA ALA A 255 17.84 19.84 -9.74
C ALA A 255 16.60 18.94 -9.71
N ARG A 256 16.72 17.67 -9.28
CA ARG A 256 15.57 16.77 -9.12
C ARG A 256 14.58 17.25 -8.07
N LEU A 257 15.06 17.75 -6.94
CA LEU A 257 14.21 18.36 -5.91
C LEU A 257 13.50 19.60 -6.44
N GLN A 258 14.21 20.46 -7.17
CA GLN A 258 13.62 21.66 -7.78
C GLN A 258 12.55 21.28 -8.80
N ALA A 259 12.81 20.31 -9.68
CA ALA A 259 11.85 19.77 -10.63
C ALA A 259 10.59 19.22 -9.92
N SER A 260 10.80 18.54 -8.79
CA SER A 260 9.71 17.98 -7.98
C SER A 260 8.86 19.08 -7.33
N ILE A 261 9.48 20.10 -6.72
CA ILE A 261 8.79 21.26 -6.12
C ILE A 261 8.00 22.02 -7.19
N VAL A 262 8.62 22.32 -8.33
CA VAL A 262 7.98 23.05 -9.43
C VAL A 262 6.80 22.27 -9.99
N THR A 263 6.96 20.96 -10.21
CA THR A 263 5.85 20.10 -10.65
C THR A 263 4.70 20.14 -9.66
N LEU A 264 5.00 19.99 -8.37
CA LEU A 264 4.02 20.00 -7.28
C LEU A 264 3.22 21.32 -7.25
N GLN A 265 3.88 22.46 -7.40
CA GLN A 265 3.27 23.79 -7.37
C GLN A 265 2.44 24.11 -8.62
N ASN A 266 2.62 23.36 -9.72
CA ASN A 266 1.98 23.65 -11.00
C ASN A 266 1.10 22.49 -11.52
N LEU A 267 0.66 21.59 -10.63
CA LEU A 267 -0.14 20.41 -11.02
C LEU A 267 -1.43 20.75 -11.77
N ARG A 268 -2.03 21.91 -11.52
CA ARG A 268 -3.33 22.33 -12.07
C ARG A 268 -3.29 23.69 -12.78
N GLY A 269 -2.09 24.22 -13.05
CA GLY A 269 -1.88 25.53 -13.67
C GLY A 269 -0.76 26.33 -13.01
N PRO A 270 -0.44 27.53 -13.50
CA PRO A 270 0.64 28.36 -12.94
C PRO A 270 0.41 28.68 -11.46
N GLY A 271 1.24 28.10 -10.58
CA GLY A 271 1.13 28.26 -9.12
C GLY A 271 -0.11 27.61 -8.50
N VAL A 272 -0.93 26.89 -9.28
CA VAL A 272 -2.11 26.17 -8.80
C VAL A 272 -1.74 24.71 -8.62
N GLY A 273 -1.36 24.36 -7.40
CA GLY A 273 -0.88 23.02 -7.07
C GLY A 273 -0.82 22.80 -5.57
N CYS A 274 0.08 21.93 -5.14
CA CYS A 274 0.35 21.72 -3.73
C CYS A 274 1.51 22.61 -3.27
N PRO A 275 1.39 23.30 -2.13
CA PRO A 275 2.49 24.12 -1.62
C PRO A 275 3.66 23.23 -1.23
N ALA A 276 4.89 23.74 -1.29
CA ALA A 276 6.08 22.96 -0.93
C ALA A 276 6.03 22.43 0.51
N ALA A 277 5.34 23.12 1.42
CA ALA A 277 5.08 22.70 2.80
C ALA A 277 4.24 21.41 2.93
N SER A 278 3.63 20.93 1.83
CA SER A 278 3.01 19.60 1.77
C SER A 278 4.00 18.46 1.59
N THR A 279 5.30 18.78 1.58
CA THR A 279 6.38 17.82 1.45
C THR A 279 7.59 18.22 2.29
N THR A 280 8.55 17.32 2.46
CA THR A 280 9.86 17.61 3.08
C THR A 280 10.91 18.10 2.09
N PHE A 281 10.55 18.41 0.84
CA PHE A 281 11.51 18.74 -0.22
C PHE A 281 12.39 19.95 0.10
N LEU A 282 11.86 20.99 0.75
CA LEU A 282 12.67 22.16 1.14
C LEU A 282 13.71 21.81 2.22
N ALA A 283 13.35 20.95 3.18
CA ALA A 283 14.29 20.47 4.20
C ALA A 283 15.37 19.59 3.58
N GLN A 284 15.00 18.71 2.64
CA GLN A 284 15.94 17.88 1.89
C GLN A 284 16.89 18.74 1.03
N GLN A 285 16.36 19.77 0.36
CA GLN A 285 17.15 20.72 -0.43
C GLN A 285 18.21 21.40 0.46
N LYS A 286 17.80 21.86 1.64
CA LYS A 286 18.71 22.45 2.63
C LYS A 286 19.78 21.45 3.12
N ALA A 287 19.39 20.22 3.45
CA ALA A 287 20.33 19.20 3.92
C ALA A 287 21.42 18.88 2.86
N ILE A 288 21.03 18.81 1.58
CA ILE A 288 21.97 18.62 0.47
C ILE A 288 22.87 19.84 0.27
N GLN A 289 22.32 21.05 0.39
CA GLN A 289 23.08 22.31 0.35
C GLN A 289 24.11 22.40 1.48
N ASP A 290 23.76 21.95 2.68
CA ASP A 290 24.63 21.95 3.86
C ASP A 290 25.67 20.82 3.84
N GLY A 291 25.63 19.92 2.82
CA GLY A 291 26.61 18.85 2.66
C GLY A 291 26.43 17.67 3.61
N ALA A 292 25.25 17.53 4.23
CA ALA A 292 24.90 16.40 5.10
C ALA A 292 24.66 15.08 4.33
N ASP A 293 24.91 15.07 3.03
CA ASP A 293 24.74 13.96 2.11
C ASP A 293 25.95 12.99 2.23
N THR A 294 25.88 12.04 3.17
CA THR A 294 26.92 10.99 3.34
C THR A 294 26.67 9.80 2.41
N SER A 295 26.39 10.06 1.13
CA SER A 295 26.35 9.03 0.10
C SER A 295 27.69 9.05 -0.67
N PRO A 296 28.45 7.94 -0.75
CA PRO A 296 29.72 7.92 -1.46
C PRO A 296 29.51 8.24 -2.94
N ALA A 297 30.34 9.12 -3.50
CA ALA A 297 30.34 9.42 -4.92
C ALA A 297 30.80 8.21 -5.74
N PRO A 298 30.24 7.95 -6.94
CA PRO A 298 30.82 7.00 -7.88
C PRO A 298 32.19 7.54 -8.33
N ALA A 299 33.23 6.70 -8.28
CA ALA A 299 34.58 7.06 -8.70
C ALA A 299 34.62 7.44 -10.20
N PRO A 300 35.45 8.42 -10.62
CA PRO A 300 35.53 8.83 -12.02
C PRO A 300 36.17 7.72 -12.87
N ALA A 301 35.60 7.48 -14.06
CA ALA A 301 36.21 6.62 -15.07
C ALA A 301 37.49 7.27 -15.61
N ALA A 302 38.60 6.52 -15.60
CA ALA A 302 39.87 6.90 -16.20
C ALA A 302 40.44 5.73 -17.05
N PRO A 303 41.29 6.02 -18.06
CA PRO A 303 41.36 5.27 -19.31
C PRO A 303 42.31 4.05 -19.29
N ALA A 304 42.09 3.16 -20.28
CA ALA A 304 42.73 1.87 -20.44
C ALA A 304 44.24 1.91 -20.77
N THR A 305 45.01 0.98 -20.20
CA THR A 305 46.21 0.31 -20.79
C THR A 305 46.60 -0.92 -19.93
N PRO A 306 47.32 -1.94 -20.47
CA PRO A 306 47.10 -3.35 -20.10
C PRO A 306 48.18 -4.07 -19.23
N ALA A 307 47.70 -5.10 -18.51
CA ALA A 307 48.34 -6.29 -17.87
C ALA A 307 49.35 -6.07 -16.70
N PRO A 308 49.49 -7.00 -15.70
CA PRO A 308 49.10 -8.42 -15.64
C PRO A 308 48.31 -8.88 -14.37
N ALA A 309 47.74 -10.11 -14.41
CA ALA A 309 47.11 -10.84 -13.28
C ALA A 309 48.15 -11.38 -12.26
N PRO A 310 47.81 -11.91 -11.05
CA PRO A 310 46.52 -12.21 -10.39
C PRO A 310 46.38 -11.57 -8.95
N ALA A 311 45.21 -11.33 -8.36
CA ALA A 311 44.29 -12.30 -7.77
C ALA A 311 42.88 -11.67 -7.58
N ALA A 312 41.84 -12.47 -7.77
CA ALA A 312 40.45 -12.01 -7.83
C ALA A 312 39.89 -11.57 -6.46
N PRO A 313 39.26 -10.37 -6.37
CA PRO A 313 38.23 -10.11 -5.37
C PRO A 313 36.99 -10.91 -5.73
N GLN A 314 36.53 -11.75 -4.80
CA GLN A 314 35.35 -12.58 -4.99
C GLN A 314 34.12 -11.70 -5.29
N THR A 315 33.49 -11.98 -6.43
CA THR A 315 32.14 -11.52 -6.75
C THR A 315 31.18 -12.01 -5.66
N PRO A 316 30.35 -11.16 -5.03
CA PRO A 316 29.30 -11.63 -4.14
C PRO A 316 28.40 -12.60 -4.92
N ALA A 317 28.25 -13.82 -4.40
CA ALA A 317 27.38 -14.82 -4.98
C ALA A 317 25.94 -14.29 -5.09
N ALA A 318 25.21 -14.77 -6.10
CA ALA A 318 23.78 -14.55 -6.25
C ALA A 318 23.05 -14.93 -4.94
N GLY A 319 22.58 -13.94 -4.20
CA GLY A 319 22.03 -14.11 -2.85
C GLY A 319 22.35 -12.98 -1.86
N GLY A 320 23.20 -12.02 -2.24
CA GLY A 320 23.52 -10.85 -1.42
C GLY A 320 22.32 -9.95 -1.12
N VAL A 321 22.11 -9.61 0.15
CA VAL A 321 21.18 -8.56 0.58
C VAL A 321 21.71 -7.21 0.10
N ASP A 322 20.93 -6.47 -0.69
CA ASP A 322 21.26 -5.10 -1.06
C ASP A 322 21.17 -4.18 0.17
N PRO A 323 22.28 -3.59 0.65
CA PRO A 323 22.28 -2.70 1.81
C PRO A 323 21.34 -1.50 1.68
N ALA A 324 21.05 -1.04 0.46
CA ALA A 324 20.15 0.08 0.20
C ALA A 324 18.68 -0.28 0.46
N LEU A 325 18.31 -1.56 0.39
CA LEU A 325 16.97 -2.04 0.68
C LEU A 325 16.74 -2.31 2.17
N VAL A 326 17.81 -2.31 2.97
CA VAL A 326 17.75 -2.54 4.40
C VAL A 326 17.37 -1.22 5.10
N PRO A 327 16.27 -1.16 5.85
CA PRO A 327 15.87 0.08 6.52
C PRO A 327 16.90 0.54 7.56
N ASP A 328 17.01 1.86 7.76
CA ASP A 328 17.88 2.45 8.78
C ASP A 328 17.32 2.19 10.18
N PHE A 329 18.20 2.06 11.18
CA PHE A 329 17.77 1.82 12.56
C PHE A 329 17.15 3.04 13.22
N GLY A 330 17.48 4.26 12.80
CA GLY A 330 16.98 5.51 13.37
C GLY A 330 17.43 5.77 14.81
N LEU A 331 18.27 4.92 15.39
CA LEU A 331 18.96 5.13 16.67
C LEU A 331 20.42 4.74 16.52
N LYS A 332 21.27 5.40 17.31
CA LYS A 332 22.69 5.05 17.47
C LYS A 332 22.84 4.23 18.77
N SER A 333 23.83 3.36 18.82
CA SER A 333 24.19 2.67 20.07
C SER A 333 24.72 3.67 21.10
N GLY A 334 24.62 3.33 22.38
CA GLY A 334 25.28 4.11 23.44
C GLY A 334 24.59 5.43 23.82
N ILE A 335 23.31 5.63 23.49
CA ILE A 335 22.60 6.87 23.85
C ILE A 335 22.36 6.89 25.37
N ASN A 336 22.81 7.95 26.05
CA ASN A 336 22.60 8.20 27.48
C ASN A 336 22.83 6.97 28.38
N PRO A 337 24.07 6.46 28.45
CA PRO A 337 24.38 5.30 29.27
C PRO A 337 24.12 5.58 30.74
N THR A 338 23.47 4.65 31.44
CA THR A 338 23.17 4.74 32.88
C THR A 338 24.36 4.37 33.77
N GLY A 339 25.40 3.77 33.20
CA GLY A 339 26.50 3.14 33.93
C GLY A 339 26.23 1.69 34.36
N THR A 340 25.02 1.15 34.17
CA THR A 340 24.67 -0.26 34.46
C THR A 340 24.68 -1.17 33.23
N GLY A 341 25.12 -0.65 32.07
CA GLY A 341 25.06 -1.35 30.78
C GLY A 341 23.79 -1.06 29.97
N ASP A 342 22.88 -0.25 30.51
CA ASP A 342 21.66 0.19 29.85
C ASP A 342 21.80 1.58 29.22
N CYS A 343 21.18 1.74 28.06
CA CYS A 343 21.12 2.96 27.28
C CYS A 343 19.66 3.27 26.90
N ASP A 344 19.42 4.48 26.44
CA ASP A 344 18.12 4.93 25.97
C ASP A 344 17.80 4.37 24.58
N GLY A 345 16.68 3.66 24.48
CA GLY A 345 16.05 3.28 23.22
C GLY A 345 14.96 4.25 22.81
N ILE A 346 13.98 3.77 22.05
CA ILE A 346 12.82 4.59 21.66
C ILE A 346 11.92 4.92 22.84
N THR A 347 11.19 6.03 22.73
CA THR A 347 10.08 6.37 23.62
C THR A 347 8.85 5.52 23.28
N ASN A 348 8.25 4.87 24.27
CA ASN A 348 7.02 4.11 24.12
C ASN A 348 5.78 5.04 24.00
N ALA A 349 4.61 4.46 23.78
CA ALA A 349 3.36 5.21 23.64
C ALA A 349 2.97 6.02 24.89
N SER A 350 3.49 5.65 26.06
CA SER A 350 3.30 6.34 27.33
C SER A 350 4.28 7.49 27.55
N GLY A 351 5.13 7.80 26.58
CA GLY A 351 6.15 8.86 26.69
C GLY A 351 7.39 8.44 27.50
N GLN A 352 7.53 7.16 27.85
CA GLN A 352 8.67 6.65 28.61
C GLN A 352 9.75 6.11 27.67
N VAL A 353 11.00 6.50 27.92
CA VAL A 353 12.15 5.96 27.19
C VAL A 353 12.38 4.51 27.61
N VAL A 354 12.36 3.58 26.65
CA VAL A 354 12.63 2.17 26.90
C VAL A 354 14.13 1.96 27.05
N LYS A 355 14.56 1.35 28.16
CA LYS A 355 15.98 1.00 28.36
C LYS A 355 16.34 -0.24 27.52
N ILE A 356 17.50 -0.17 26.88
CA ILE A 356 18.05 -1.21 26.01
C ILE A 356 19.52 -1.46 26.38
N PRO A 357 20.11 -2.62 26.02
CA PRO A 357 21.55 -2.81 26.16
C PRO A 357 22.33 -1.76 25.36
N CYS A 358 23.39 -1.18 25.92
CA CYS A 358 24.17 -0.14 25.24
C CYS A 358 24.87 -0.58 23.94
N ALA A 359 25.06 -1.89 23.75
CA ALA A 359 25.55 -2.46 22.50
C ALA A 359 24.50 -2.49 21.37
N CYS A 360 23.28 -2.02 21.64
CA CYS A 360 22.18 -2.01 20.69
C CYS A 360 21.85 -0.58 20.23
N PRO A 361 21.56 -0.38 18.92
CA PRO A 361 21.67 -1.38 17.85
C PRO A 361 23.14 -1.73 17.54
N PRO A 362 23.41 -2.92 16.94
CA PRO A 362 24.78 -3.30 16.55
C PRO A 362 25.33 -2.36 15.45
N PRO A 363 26.65 -2.37 15.21
CA PRO A 363 27.24 -1.75 14.03
C PRO A 363 26.54 -2.22 12.75
N ARG A 364 26.37 -1.30 11.80
CA ARG A 364 25.58 -1.57 10.59
C ARG A 364 26.14 -2.71 9.77
N ASP A 365 27.46 -2.79 9.63
CA ASP A 365 28.12 -3.83 8.83
C ASP A 365 27.97 -5.22 9.47
N ASP A 366 28.11 -5.32 10.80
CA ASP A 366 27.88 -6.57 11.54
C ASP A 366 26.45 -7.08 11.39
N PHE A 367 25.50 -6.14 11.41
CA PHE A 367 24.10 -6.47 11.16
C PHE A 367 23.85 -6.92 9.72
N LEU A 368 24.40 -6.23 8.73
CA LEU A 368 24.26 -6.60 7.32
C LEU A 368 24.85 -7.99 7.05
N ALA A 369 25.99 -8.31 7.65
CA ALA A 369 26.57 -9.65 7.57
C ALA A 369 25.62 -10.72 8.15
N SER A 370 25.02 -10.44 9.31
CA SER A 370 24.05 -11.33 9.96
C SER A 370 22.76 -11.49 9.14
N LEU A 371 22.24 -10.39 8.60
CA LEU A 371 21.04 -10.40 7.75
C LEU A 371 21.30 -11.18 6.46
N ASN A 372 22.47 -10.99 5.84
CA ASN A 372 22.87 -11.71 4.65
C ASN A 372 22.94 -13.23 4.89
N ALA A 373 23.50 -13.65 6.03
CA ALA A 373 23.52 -15.06 6.43
C ALA A 373 22.11 -15.63 6.62
N ASN A 374 21.22 -14.88 7.27
CA ASN A 374 19.83 -15.30 7.48
C ASN A 374 19.04 -15.43 6.16
N VAL A 375 19.20 -14.47 5.25
CA VAL A 375 18.52 -14.49 3.94
C VAL A 375 19.03 -15.62 3.08
N ALA A 376 20.35 -15.87 3.06
CA ALA A 376 20.94 -16.99 2.35
C ALA A 376 20.46 -18.35 2.90
N ALA A 377 20.23 -18.45 4.21
CA ALA A 377 19.69 -19.65 4.85
C ALA A 377 18.17 -19.81 4.71
N GLY A 378 17.45 -18.73 4.36
CA GLY A 378 15.98 -18.68 4.38
C GLY A 378 15.36 -18.69 5.79
N HIS A 379 16.18 -18.60 6.83
CA HIS A 379 15.80 -18.62 8.25
C HIS A 379 16.84 -17.90 9.11
N ALA A 380 16.50 -17.55 10.35
CA ALA A 380 17.46 -16.98 11.28
C ALA A 380 18.50 -18.03 11.69
N VAL A 381 19.79 -17.83 11.37
CA VAL A 381 20.85 -18.84 11.57
C VAL A 381 20.96 -19.30 13.03
N ASN A 382 20.81 -18.38 13.99
CA ASN A 382 20.84 -18.71 15.42
C ASN A 382 19.46 -19.08 16.01
N ASN A 383 18.41 -19.12 15.17
CA ASN A 383 17.08 -19.60 15.54
C ASN A 383 16.37 -20.19 14.30
N PRO A 384 16.76 -21.40 13.86
CA PRO A 384 16.32 -21.93 12.57
C PRO A 384 14.82 -22.18 12.42
N THR A 385 14.07 -22.14 13.53
CA THR A 385 12.61 -22.24 13.52
C THR A 385 11.91 -21.01 12.95
N VAL A 386 12.61 -19.88 12.83
CA VAL A 386 12.06 -18.62 12.33
C VAL A 386 12.50 -18.38 10.89
N ALA A 387 11.55 -18.45 9.95
CA ALA A 387 11.81 -18.18 8.54
C ALA A 387 12.14 -16.70 8.30
N VAL A 388 13.02 -16.44 7.32
CA VAL A 388 13.44 -15.10 6.91
C VAL A 388 13.28 -14.97 5.40
N SER A 389 12.49 -13.99 4.97
CA SER A 389 12.30 -13.64 3.55
C SER A 389 12.68 -12.18 3.31
N PHE A 390 13.43 -11.92 2.25
CA PHE A 390 13.86 -10.56 1.88
C PHE A 390 13.53 -10.27 0.41
N PRO A 391 12.26 -9.93 0.10
CA PRO A 391 11.85 -9.63 -1.27
C PRO A 391 12.50 -8.33 -1.75
N LEU A 392 12.76 -8.25 -3.06
CA LEU A 392 13.50 -7.15 -3.69
C LEU A 392 12.62 -6.07 -4.33
N ASP A 393 11.32 -6.34 -4.54
CA ASP A 393 10.42 -5.35 -5.13
C ASP A 393 10.05 -4.24 -4.13
N ASN A 394 9.46 -3.17 -4.66
CA ASN A 394 9.18 -1.96 -3.88
C ASN A 394 7.75 -1.85 -3.37
N SER A 395 6.95 -2.93 -3.42
CA SER A 395 5.63 -2.94 -2.81
C SER A 395 5.70 -2.69 -1.29
N ASN A 396 4.63 -2.14 -0.72
CA ASN A 396 4.55 -1.96 0.73
C ASN A 396 4.62 -3.30 1.47
N GLN A 397 4.12 -4.38 0.87
CA GLN A 397 4.24 -5.74 1.40
C GLN A 397 5.72 -6.17 1.46
N SER A 398 6.48 -5.95 0.40
CA SER A 398 7.90 -6.30 0.36
C SER A 398 8.74 -5.44 1.28
N LYS A 399 8.43 -4.14 1.41
CA LYS A 399 9.05 -3.26 2.43
C LYS A 399 8.75 -3.74 3.85
N ALA A 400 7.50 -4.11 4.15
CA ALA A 400 7.13 -4.66 5.45
C ALA A 400 7.83 -5.99 5.75
N ALA A 401 7.97 -6.87 4.74
CA ALA A 401 8.72 -8.11 4.85
C ALA A 401 10.20 -7.87 5.16
N ARG A 402 10.84 -6.89 4.49
CA ARG A 402 12.23 -6.49 4.78
C ARG A 402 12.41 -5.94 6.20
N ILE A 403 11.47 -5.12 6.68
CA ILE A 403 11.50 -4.64 8.08
C ILE A 403 11.36 -5.82 9.05
N THR A 404 10.46 -6.76 8.76
CA THR A 404 10.24 -7.96 9.57
C THR A 404 11.51 -8.83 9.60
N ALA A 405 12.17 -9.05 8.46
CA ALA A 405 13.45 -9.76 8.39
C ALA A 405 14.55 -9.06 9.20
N SER A 406 14.59 -7.74 9.20
CA SER A 406 15.52 -6.96 10.01
C SER A 406 15.25 -7.09 11.52
N LEU A 407 13.99 -7.06 11.93
CA LEU A 407 13.59 -7.26 13.34
C LEU A 407 13.92 -8.67 13.82
N ILE A 408 13.64 -9.70 13.00
CA ILE A 408 14.01 -11.09 13.29
C ILE A 408 15.53 -11.22 13.46
N THR A 409 16.29 -10.63 12.54
CA THR A 409 17.76 -10.68 12.60
C THR A 409 18.28 -10.02 13.88
N LEU A 410 17.79 -8.82 14.24
CA LEU A 410 18.18 -8.12 15.47
C LEU A 410 17.91 -8.95 16.73
N GLN A 411 16.74 -9.57 16.81
CA GLN A 411 16.30 -10.33 17.98
C GLN A 411 17.01 -11.69 18.13
N ASN A 412 17.64 -12.20 17.06
CA ASN A 412 18.28 -13.51 17.04
C ASN A 412 19.80 -13.43 16.74
N LEU A 413 20.45 -12.30 17.02
CA LEU A 413 21.90 -12.14 16.77
C LEU A 413 22.79 -13.13 17.53
N ARG A 414 22.35 -13.62 18.70
CA ARG A 414 23.15 -14.48 19.60
C ARG A 414 22.40 -15.71 20.10
N GLY A 415 21.27 -16.04 19.49
CA GLY A 415 20.40 -17.17 19.88
C GLY A 415 18.91 -16.79 19.86
N PRO A 416 18.01 -17.74 20.14
CA PRO A 416 16.57 -17.51 20.12
C PRO A 416 16.15 -16.40 21.10
N GLY A 417 15.73 -15.25 20.56
CA GLY A 417 15.36 -14.08 21.35
C GLY A 417 16.52 -13.39 22.09
N VAL A 418 17.76 -13.82 21.84
CA VAL A 418 18.97 -13.24 22.44
C VAL A 418 19.61 -12.33 21.40
N GLY A 419 19.35 -11.04 21.50
CA GLY A 419 19.82 -10.03 20.56
C GLY A 419 19.44 -8.63 21.01
N CYS A 420 19.27 -7.73 20.04
CA CYS A 420 18.81 -6.38 20.31
C CYS A 420 17.28 -6.31 20.30
N PRO A 421 16.66 -5.72 21.35
CA PRO A 421 15.21 -5.56 21.38
C PRO A 421 14.77 -4.60 20.28
N ALA A 422 13.54 -4.76 19.78
CA ALA A 422 13.02 -3.89 18.71
C ALA A 422 13.05 -2.39 19.11
N ALA A 423 12.94 -2.09 20.40
CA ALA A 423 13.05 -0.75 20.97
C ALA A 423 14.43 -0.09 20.77
N SER A 424 15.46 -0.82 20.33
CA SER A 424 16.75 -0.24 19.94
C SER A 424 16.76 0.35 18.55
N THR A 425 15.61 0.37 17.86
CA THR A 425 15.46 0.90 16.51
C THR A 425 14.07 1.55 16.34
N THR A 426 13.89 2.28 15.24
CA THR A 426 12.59 2.81 14.81
C THR A 426 11.83 1.86 13.89
N LEU A 427 12.32 0.63 13.69
CA LEU A 427 11.76 -0.32 12.71
C LEU A 427 10.29 -0.65 12.94
N LEU A 428 9.82 -0.74 14.20
CA LEU A 428 8.40 -0.96 14.49
C LEU A 428 7.53 0.24 14.07
N ALA A 429 8.04 1.47 14.23
CA ALA A 429 7.35 2.67 13.77
C ALA A 429 7.33 2.75 12.24
N GLN A 430 8.43 2.37 11.58
CA GLN A 430 8.52 2.27 10.13
C GLN A 430 7.54 1.20 9.59
N LEU A 431 7.46 0.04 10.24
CA LEU A 431 6.50 -1.01 9.88
C LEU A 431 5.06 -0.51 9.99
N LYS A 432 4.73 0.15 11.11
CA LYS A 432 3.42 0.76 11.31
C LYS A 432 3.10 1.86 10.28
N ALA A 433 4.11 2.53 9.72
CA ALA A 433 3.89 3.56 8.71
C ALA A 433 3.54 2.98 7.32
N LEU A 434 3.88 1.71 7.06
CA LEU A 434 3.59 0.97 5.83
C LEU A 434 2.25 0.23 5.85
N GLN A 435 1.70 0.02 7.04
CA GLN A 435 0.36 -0.52 7.30
C GLN A 435 -0.66 0.61 7.33
#